data_AF-A0A557ZZE4-F1
#
_entry.id   AF-A0A557ZZE4-F1
#
_cell.length_a   1.000
_cell.length_b   1.000
_cell.length_c   1.000
_cell.angle_alpha   90.00
_cell.angle_beta   90.00
_cell.angle_gamma   90.00
#
_symmetry.space_group_name_H-M   'P 1'
#
loop_
_entity.id
_entity.type
_entity.pdbx_description
1 polymer ?
#
loop_
_entity_poly.entity_id
_entity_poly.type
_entity_poly.pdbx_seq_one_letter_code
_entity_poly.pdbx_strand_id
1 'polypeptide(L)'
;MEHLYWDLGPCVGATSVEVELRGVPARVCLMDVEEYQAYLDGEEYEYHGGYWESSPTILDVPYDARWYLVVDGYDGRITATVTKLVD
;
A
#
# COMPACT_ATOMS: atom_id res chain seq x y z
N MET A 1 -8.98 -3.71 12.80
CA MET A 1 -9.44 -3.18 11.49
C MET A 1 -9.25 -4.27 10.46
N GLU A 2 -10.27 -4.59 9.66
CA GLU A 2 -10.07 -5.46 8.50
C GLU A 2 -9.44 -4.63 7.38
N HIS A 3 -8.30 -5.07 6.87
CA HIS A 3 -7.58 -4.43 5.78
C HIS A 3 -6.98 -5.52 4.89
N LEU A 4 -6.78 -5.20 3.62
CA LEU A 4 -5.93 -6.05 2.76
C LEU A 4 -4.50 -5.55 2.88
N TYR A 5 -3.54 -6.47 2.94
CA TYR A 5 -2.13 -6.10 2.93
C TYR A 5 -1.29 -7.04 2.05
N TRP A 6 -0.19 -6.49 1.54
CA TRP A 6 0.85 -7.20 0.81
C TRP A 6 2.20 -6.84 1.40
N ASP A 7 2.95 -7.86 1.78
CA ASP A 7 4.37 -7.72 2.10
C ASP A 7 5.18 -7.74 0.80
N LEU A 8 5.73 -6.59 0.44
CA LEU A 8 6.50 -6.40 -0.79
C LEU A 8 7.96 -6.86 -0.65
N GLY A 9 8.35 -7.26 0.56
CA GLY A 9 9.72 -7.57 0.92
C GLY A 9 10.64 -6.34 0.81
N PRO A 10 11.96 -6.56 0.70
CA PRO A 10 12.92 -5.49 0.44
C PRO A 10 12.66 -4.81 -0.91
N CYS A 11 12.55 -3.49 -0.89
CA CYS A 11 12.47 -2.66 -2.09
C CYS A 11 13.60 -1.62 -2.06
N VAL A 12 14.11 -1.31 -3.25
CA VAL A 12 15.08 -0.22 -3.44
C VAL A 12 14.29 1.07 -3.70
N GLY A 13 14.83 2.21 -3.30
CA GLY A 13 14.32 3.52 -3.69
C GLY A 13 14.09 3.60 -5.20
N ALA A 14 13.04 4.33 -5.58
CA ALA A 14 12.51 4.44 -6.95
C ALA A 14 11.94 3.14 -7.56
N THR A 15 11.80 2.04 -6.79
CA THR A 15 10.96 0.91 -7.23
C THR A 15 9.51 1.38 -7.31
N SER A 16 8.85 1.15 -8.44
CA SER A 16 7.43 1.46 -8.59
C SER A 16 6.55 0.25 -8.25
N VAL A 17 5.41 0.52 -7.63
CA VAL A 17 4.39 -0.47 -7.29
C VAL A 17 3.09 -0.05 -7.95
N GLU A 18 2.57 -0.91 -8.83
CA GLU A 18 1.27 -0.70 -9.46
C GLU A 18 0.18 -1.36 -8.62
N VAL A 19 -0.91 -0.63 -8.39
CA VAL A 19 -2.08 -1.09 -7.67
C VAL A 19 -3.31 -0.93 -8.53
N GLU A 20 -3.97 -2.05 -8.83
CA GLU A 20 -5.28 -2.06 -9.48
C GLU A 20 -6.36 -2.25 -8.41
N LEU A 21 -7.33 -1.33 -8.33
CA LEU A 21 -8.47 -1.40 -7.41
C LEU A 21 -9.75 -1.68 -8.20
N ARG A 22 -10.56 -2.62 -7.72
CA ARG A 22 -11.89 -2.91 -8.28
C ARG A 22 -12.95 -2.93 -7.19
N GLY A 23 -14.13 -2.39 -7.51
CA GLY A 23 -15.30 -2.38 -6.63
C GLY A 23 -15.65 -0.98 -6.15
N VAL A 24 -14.88 -0.44 -5.21
CA VAL A 24 -15.08 0.91 -4.65
C VAL A 24 -13.74 1.64 -4.49
N PRO A 25 -13.74 2.98 -4.42
CA PRO A 25 -12.57 3.76 -4.05
C PRO A 25 -12.04 3.36 -2.67
N ALA A 26 -10.73 3.44 -2.49
CA ALA A 26 -10.07 3.00 -1.26
C ALA A 26 -8.83 3.83 -0.95
N ARG A 27 -8.39 3.78 0.31
CA ARG A 27 -7.10 4.33 0.69
C ARG A 27 -6.02 3.28 0.44
N VAL A 28 -4.98 3.66 -0.29
CA VAL A 28 -3.79 2.86 -0.51
C VAL A 28 -2.64 3.50 0.26
N CYS A 29 -2.05 2.73 1.16
CA CYS A 29 -0.96 3.14 2.01
C CYS A 29 0.26 2.27 1.73
N LEU A 30 1.37 2.88 1.37
CA LEU A 30 2.68 2.26 1.27
C LEU A 30 3.49 2.67 2.50
N MET A 31 3.88 1.70 3.31
CA MET A 31 4.48 1.88 4.64
C MET A 31 5.72 0.99 4.75
N ASP A 32 6.75 1.47 5.44
CA ASP A 32 7.85 0.58 5.83
C ASP A 32 7.46 -0.26 7.05
N VAL A 33 8.41 -1.01 7.61
CA VAL A 33 8.11 -1.90 8.74
C VAL A 33 7.74 -1.13 10.01
N GLU A 34 8.31 0.05 10.24
CA GLU A 34 8.04 0.83 11.46
C GLU A 34 6.63 1.41 11.38
N GLU A 35 6.30 2.04 10.25
CA GLU A 35 4.98 2.63 10.01
C GLU A 35 3.86 1.59 9.94
N TYR A 36 4.15 0.41 9.37
CA TYR A 36 3.18 -0.68 9.32
C TYR A 36 2.89 -1.26 10.72
N GLN A 37 3.89 -1.35 11.62
CA GLN A 37 3.64 -1.75 13.00
C GLN A 37 2.82 -0.69 13.74
N ALA A 38 3.17 0.59 13.62
CA ALA A 38 2.38 1.68 14.21
C ALA A 38 0.92 1.67 13.73
N TYR A 39 0.68 1.41 12.43
CA TYR A 39 -0.66 1.21 11.88
C TYR A 39 -1.43 0.06 12.55
N LEU A 40 -0.79 -1.09 12.76
CA LEU A 40 -1.41 -2.27 13.39
C LEU A 40 -1.74 -2.02 14.87
N ASP A 41 -0.85 -1.33 15.58
CA ASP A 41 -0.99 -0.99 16.99
C ASP A 41 -1.96 0.19 17.22
N GLY A 42 -2.36 0.88 16.15
CA GLY A 42 -3.25 2.04 16.20
C GLY A 42 -2.57 3.30 16.73
N GLU A 43 -1.25 3.36 16.59
CA GLU A 43 -0.41 4.51 16.93
C GLU A 43 -0.40 5.54 15.79
N GLU A 44 0.34 6.63 15.98
CA GLU A 44 0.57 7.61 14.91
C GLU A 44 1.51 7.01 13.88
N TYR A 45 1.14 7.12 12.60
CA TYR A 45 1.91 6.58 11.49
C TYR A 45 1.86 7.51 10.28
N GLU A 46 2.89 7.42 9.44
CA GLU A 46 2.97 8.03 8.12
C GLU A 46 2.83 6.98 7.01
N TYR A 47 2.44 7.43 5.82
CA TYR A 47 2.36 6.55 4.65
C TYR A 47 2.54 7.31 3.35
N HIS A 48 3.06 6.60 2.35
CA HIS A 48 3.10 7.08 0.97
C HIS A 48 1.88 6.56 0.22
N GLY A 49 1.12 7.45 -0.43
CA GLY A 49 -0.07 7.06 -1.17
C GLY A 49 -1.21 8.04 -0.96
N GLY A 50 -2.44 7.52 -0.93
CA GLY A 50 -3.62 8.38 -0.93
C GLY A 50 -4.93 7.63 -1.08
N TYR A 51 -6.00 8.39 -1.21
CA TYR A 51 -7.32 7.86 -1.53
C TYR A 51 -7.52 7.88 -3.05
N TRP A 52 -7.77 6.72 -3.63
CA TRP A 52 -7.82 6.55 -5.08
C TRP A 52 -9.22 6.12 -5.51
N GLU A 53 -9.80 6.89 -6.44
CA GLU A 53 -11.10 6.60 -7.08
C GLU A 53 -10.94 5.91 -8.44
N SER A 54 -9.73 5.94 -9.00
CA SER A 54 -9.38 5.36 -10.29
C SER A 54 -8.12 4.49 -10.18
N SER A 55 -8.02 3.51 -11.07
CA SER A 55 -6.90 2.56 -11.14
C SER A 55 -6.54 2.24 -12.60
N PRO A 56 -5.31 1.77 -12.88
CA PRO A 56 -4.22 1.52 -11.93
C PRO A 56 -3.63 2.83 -11.37
N THR A 57 -3.10 2.76 -10.14
CA THR A 57 -2.27 3.81 -9.55
C THR A 57 -0.86 3.29 -9.33
N ILE A 58 0.13 4.17 -9.44
CA ILE A 58 1.54 3.84 -9.28
C ILE A 58 2.07 4.60 -8.06
N LEU A 59 2.70 3.86 -7.15
CA LEU A 59 3.38 4.41 -5.98
C LEU A 59 4.87 4.11 -6.08
N ASP A 60 5.68 5.13 -5.89
CA ASP A 60 7.14 4.99 -5.87
C ASP A 60 7.64 4.78 -4.45
N VAL A 61 8.53 3.81 -4.29
CA VAL A 61 9.24 3.55 -3.04
C VAL A 61 10.24 4.69 -2.81
N PRO A 62 10.16 5.44 -1.70
CA PRO A 62 10.99 6.62 -1.48
C PRO A 62 12.44 6.27 -1.11
N TYR A 63 12.67 5.14 -0.44
CA TYR A 63 13.99 4.72 0.03
C TYR A 63 14.07 3.20 0.26
N ASP A 64 15.31 2.72 0.41
CA ASP A 64 15.63 1.30 0.62
C ASP A 64 15.11 0.83 1.99
N ALA A 65 14.09 -0.03 1.99
CA ALA A 65 13.54 -0.63 3.19
C ALA A 65 12.72 -1.89 2.85
N ARG A 66 12.12 -2.52 3.87
CA ARG A 66 11.05 -3.50 3.65
C ARG A 66 9.72 -2.76 3.66
N TRP A 67 8.92 -2.98 2.63
CA TRP A 67 7.68 -2.24 2.42
C TRP A 67 6.45 -3.15 2.49
N TYR A 68 5.37 -2.57 3.01
CA TYR A 68 4.04 -3.14 3.05
C TYR A 68 3.08 -2.21 2.32
N LEU A 69 2.19 -2.81 1.54
CA LEU A 69 1.09 -2.09 0.93
C LEU A 69 -0.19 -2.48 1.64
N VAL A 70 -0.92 -1.50 2.14
CA VAL A 70 -2.21 -1.67 2.83
C VAL A 70 -3.29 -1.00 1.98
N VAL A 71 -4.40 -1.71 1.78
CA VAL A 71 -5.63 -1.12 1.25
C VAL A 71 -6.63 -1.05 2.39
N ASP A 72 -6.86 0.18 2.84
CA ASP A 72 -7.75 0.54 3.94
C ASP A 72 -9.10 1.05 3.41
N GLY A 73 -10.18 0.69 4.10
CA GLY A 73 -11.56 0.80 3.62
C GLY A 73 -12.13 -0.52 3.07
N TYR A 74 -11.51 -1.67 3.40
CA TYR A 74 -12.05 -2.99 3.05
C TYR A 74 -13.35 -3.27 3.82
N ASP A 75 -14.49 -3.16 3.14
CA ASP A 75 -15.81 -3.63 3.63
C ASP A 75 -16.20 -5.00 3.03
N GLY A 76 -15.23 -5.72 2.44
CA GLY A 76 -15.48 -6.95 1.69
C GLY A 76 -15.78 -6.76 0.20
N ARG A 77 -15.94 -5.52 -0.29
CA ARG A 77 -16.29 -5.24 -1.70
C ARG A 77 -15.12 -4.83 -2.58
N ILE A 78 -13.92 -4.68 -2.00
CA ILE A 78 -12.72 -4.29 -2.73
C ILE A 78 -11.94 -5.55 -3.11
N THR A 79 -11.57 -5.63 -4.40
CA THR A 79 -10.50 -6.50 -4.87
C THR A 79 -9.33 -5.63 -5.29
N ALA A 80 -8.12 -5.98 -4.86
CA ALA A 80 -6.92 -5.27 -5.28
C ALA A 80 -5.86 -6.26 -5.80
N THR A 81 -5.19 -5.85 -6.88
CA THR A 81 -4.04 -6.55 -7.45
C THR A 81 -2.83 -5.64 -7.28
N VAL A 82 -1.73 -6.20 -6.78
CA VAL A 82 -0.49 -5.47 -6.54
C VAL A 82 0.61 -6.08 -7.39
N THR A 83 1.25 -5.25 -8.21
CA THR A 83 2.36 -5.65 -9.09
C THR A 83 3.57 -4.79 -8.76
N LYS A 84 4.65 -5.42 -8.28
CA LYS A 84 5.95 -4.75 -8.16
C LYS A 84 6.55 -4.60 -9.55
N LEU A 85 6.74 -3.37 -9.99
CA LEU A 85 7.43 -3.06 -11.23
C LEU A 85 8.93 -3.00 -10.92
N VAL A 86 9.68 -3.95 -11.46
CA VAL A 86 11.14 -3.96 -11.40
C VAL A 86 11.66 -3.64 -12.78
N ASP A 87 12.55 -2.66 -12.88
CA ASP A 87 13.38 -2.45 -14.07
C ASP A 87 14.47 -3.53 -14.19
#